data_AF-A0ABC8QV39-F1
#
_entry.id   AF-A0ABC8QV39-F1
#
_cell.length_a   1.000
_cell.length_b   1.000
_cell.length_c   1.000
_cell.angle_alpha   90.00
_cell.angle_beta   90.00
_cell.angle_gamma   90.00
#
_symmetry.space_group_name_H-M   'P 1'
#
loop_
_entity.id
_entity.type
_entity.pdbx_description
1 polymer ?
#
loop_
_entity_poly.entity_id
_entity_poly.type
_entity_poly.pdbx_seq_one_letter_code
_entity_poly.pdbx_strand_id
1 'polypeptide(L)'
;MRIVELLVVEEAGAVGLKMRVYGREMCFVNCHFAAHLEAVGRRNADFDHVYRTMIFNRPFFSAAAAGVSSTIQMLRCANAMGIHSVEGMPELSEADLVVFFGDFNYRLDDISYDEARDFISQRCFDWLRERDQLLAEMKAGNVFQGMREAVIRFPPTYKFERHQVGLAGYDSSEKKRIPAWCDRILYRDSRTATISSCSLECPVVSLISQYEACMDVTDSDHKPVRCIFCMEIARVDESVRRQEFGEIIGSNEKIMLILEELFKVPEAVVSTNNIILQNQDTSILRITNKCGKDKALFDIICESESTVKENGQASDHRARGCFGFPRWLEVNPASGVIEPGNIVEISVHHEEFQTLEEFVDGIPQNWWCEDARDKEVILVVRVRGSCTTESKSHRIRVRHSFSAKSMPMERKSNKSSSVQANVLHRSDFQRLSCSTDMVDQLRNLHSP
;
A
#
# COMPACT_ATOMS: atom_id res chain seq x y z
N MET A 1 -3.48 12.38 -21.53
CA MET A 1 -3.83 11.02 -21.11
C MET A 1 -2.68 10.49 -20.25
N ARG A 2 -2.88 10.25 -18.96
CA ARG A 2 -1.87 9.65 -18.09
C ARG A 2 -2.33 8.23 -17.81
N ILE A 3 -1.60 7.24 -18.35
CA ILE A 3 -1.80 5.83 -18.00
C ILE A 3 -1.10 5.64 -16.65
N VAL A 4 -1.86 5.20 -15.65
CA VAL A 4 -1.37 5.12 -14.27
C VAL A 4 -0.90 3.70 -13.93
N GLU A 5 -1.41 2.70 -14.64
CA GLU A 5 -1.19 1.29 -14.37
C GLU A 5 -1.39 0.49 -15.65
N LEU A 6 -0.55 -0.51 -15.89
CA LEU A 6 -0.60 -1.42 -17.03
C LEU A 6 -0.22 -2.83 -16.55
N LEU A 7 -1.09 -3.81 -16.77
CA LEU A 7 -0.87 -5.20 -16.38
C LEU A 7 -1.17 -6.12 -17.56
N VAL A 8 -0.30 -7.11 -17.79
CA VAL A 8 -0.43 -8.12 -18.85
C VAL A 8 -0.53 -9.50 -18.21
N VAL A 9 -1.49 -10.32 -18.64
CA VAL A 9 -1.70 -11.69 -18.15
C VAL A 9 -2.00 -12.62 -19.33
N GLU A 10 -1.53 -13.85 -19.25
CA GLU A 10 -1.82 -14.92 -20.21
C GLU A 10 -2.67 -16.00 -19.54
N GLU A 11 -3.81 -16.37 -20.14
CA GLU A 11 -4.71 -17.42 -19.66
C GLU A 11 -5.25 -18.18 -20.88
N ALA A 12 -4.99 -19.50 -20.94
CA ALA A 12 -5.58 -20.47 -21.89
C ALA A 12 -5.96 -19.92 -23.30
N GLY A 13 -4.96 -19.55 -24.11
CA GLY A 13 -5.19 -19.07 -25.48
C GLY A 13 -5.64 -17.60 -25.58
N ALA A 14 -5.66 -16.88 -24.46
CA ALA A 14 -5.94 -15.45 -24.39
C ALA A 14 -4.84 -14.67 -23.66
N VAL A 15 -4.67 -13.42 -24.04
CA VAL A 15 -3.79 -12.45 -23.38
C VAL A 15 -4.60 -11.21 -23.05
N GLY A 16 -4.62 -10.85 -21.77
CA GLY A 16 -5.30 -9.69 -21.23
C GLY A 16 -4.35 -8.52 -20.99
N LEU A 17 -4.86 -7.31 -21.19
CA LEU A 17 -4.24 -6.05 -20.81
C LEU A 17 -5.24 -5.22 -19.99
N LYS A 18 -4.87 -4.85 -18.77
CA LYS A 18 -5.63 -3.89 -17.95
C LYS A 18 -4.89 -2.57 -17.87
N MET A 19 -5.60 -1.47 -18.07
CA MET A 19 -5.07 -0.12 -17.90
C MET A 19 -6.03 0.81 -17.17
N ARG A 20 -5.47 1.80 -16.49
CA ARG A 20 -6.24 2.86 -15.83
C ARG A 20 -6.08 4.21 -16.53
N VAL A 21 -7.19 4.82 -16.96
CA VAL A 21 -7.24 6.12 -17.64
C VAL A 21 -8.18 7.07 -16.90
N TYR A 22 -7.66 8.19 -16.38
CA TYR A 22 -8.42 9.16 -15.57
C TYR A 22 -9.21 8.53 -14.40
N GLY A 23 -8.69 7.44 -13.83
CA GLY A 23 -9.33 6.69 -12.75
C GLY A 23 -10.22 5.54 -13.22
N ARG A 24 -10.52 5.44 -14.53
CA ARG A 24 -11.37 4.41 -15.13
C ARG A 24 -10.59 3.19 -15.54
N GLU A 25 -11.15 2.01 -15.29
CA GLU A 25 -10.53 0.72 -15.59
C GLU A 25 -10.95 0.24 -16.98
N MET A 26 -9.97 -0.03 -17.83
CA MET A 26 -10.17 -0.49 -19.20
C MET A 26 -9.40 -1.79 -19.40
N CYS A 27 -10.09 -2.83 -19.86
CA CYS A 27 -9.53 -4.15 -20.12
C CYS A 27 -9.62 -4.48 -21.61
N PHE A 28 -8.55 -5.04 -22.15
CA PHE A 28 -8.40 -5.45 -23.54
C PHE A 28 -7.96 -6.91 -23.55
N VAL A 29 -8.75 -7.80 -24.12
CA VAL A 29 -8.53 -9.24 -24.09
C VAL A 29 -8.41 -9.75 -25.52
N ASN A 30 -7.21 -10.17 -25.89
CA ASN A 30 -6.96 -10.84 -27.17
C ASN A 30 -7.17 -12.35 -26.99
N CYS A 31 -7.98 -13.00 -27.82
CA CYS A 31 -8.27 -14.42 -27.73
C CYS A 31 -7.99 -15.16 -29.04
N HIS A 32 -7.61 -16.43 -28.92
CA HIS A 32 -7.59 -17.40 -30.02
C HIS A 32 -8.37 -18.65 -29.59
N PHE A 33 -9.61 -18.79 -30.04
CA PHE A 33 -10.50 -19.88 -29.64
C PHE A 33 -10.41 -21.12 -30.54
N ALA A 34 -11.01 -22.21 -30.08
CA ALA A 34 -11.04 -23.50 -30.77
C ALA A 34 -11.50 -23.41 -32.24
N ALA A 35 -10.66 -23.93 -33.13
CA ALA A 35 -10.94 -24.02 -34.56
C ALA A 35 -11.95 -25.11 -34.93
N HIS A 36 -12.37 -25.11 -36.21
CA HIS A 36 -13.32 -26.02 -36.87
C HIS A 36 -14.80 -25.64 -36.73
N LEU A 37 -15.57 -25.92 -37.78
CA LEU A 37 -17.00 -25.58 -37.90
C LEU A 37 -17.82 -26.11 -36.70
N GLU A 38 -17.66 -27.39 -36.38
CA GLU A 38 -18.43 -28.10 -35.34
C GLU A 38 -18.08 -27.72 -33.89
N ALA A 39 -17.03 -26.93 -33.67
CA ALA A 39 -16.50 -26.66 -32.33
C ALA A 39 -17.17 -25.48 -31.60
N VAL A 40 -18.43 -25.14 -31.93
CA VAL A 40 -19.16 -24.00 -31.35
C VAL A 40 -19.19 -24.09 -29.82
N GLY A 41 -19.60 -25.23 -29.27
CA GLY A 41 -19.65 -25.44 -27.82
C GLY A 41 -18.28 -25.31 -27.13
N ARG A 42 -17.18 -25.65 -27.84
CA ARG A 42 -15.82 -25.45 -27.32
C ARG A 42 -15.43 -23.97 -27.30
N ARG A 43 -15.74 -23.21 -28.35
CA ARG A 43 -15.50 -21.76 -28.37
C ARG A 43 -16.27 -21.02 -27.28
N ASN A 44 -17.51 -21.43 -27.03
CA ASN A 44 -18.31 -20.88 -25.94
C ASN A 44 -17.65 -21.18 -24.58
N ALA A 45 -17.15 -22.39 -24.39
CA ALA A 45 -16.41 -22.77 -23.18
C ALA A 45 -15.07 -22.03 -23.04
N ASP A 46 -14.36 -21.77 -24.15
CA ASP A 46 -13.12 -20.97 -24.15
C ASP A 46 -13.43 -19.54 -23.68
N PHE A 47 -14.49 -18.91 -24.21
CA PHE A 47 -14.95 -17.59 -23.75
C PHE A 47 -15.30 -17.60 -22.26
N ASP A 48 -16.12 -18.54 -21.81
CA ASP A 48 -16.54 -18.64 -20.41
C ASP A 48 -15.36 -18.84 -19.47
N HIS A 49 -14.39 -19.66 -19.88
CA HIS A 49 -13.17 -19.87 -19.12
C HIS A 49 -12.39 -18.55 -18.99
N VAL A 50 -12.03 -17.92 -20.11
CA VAL A 50 -11.27 -16.67 -20.13
C VAL A 50 -11.99 -15.57 -19.33
N TYR A 51 -13.30 -15.42 -19.52
CA TYR A 51 -14.08 -14.40 -18.83
C TYR A 51 -14.08 -14.60 -17.31
N ARG A 52 -14.09 -15.84 -16.81
CA ARG A 52 -14.13 -16.17 -15.38
C ARG A 52 -12.76 -16.21 -14.72
N THR A 53 -11.71 -16.60 -15.43
CA THR A 53 -10.38 -16.87 -14.85
C THR A 53 -9.37 -15.75 -15.07
N MET A 54 -9.63 -14.81 -15.97
CA MET A 54 -8.70 -13.69 -16.21
C MET A 54 -8.67 -12.73 -15.02
N ILE A 55 -7.53 -12.73 -14.31
CA ILE A 55 -7.27 -11.93 -13.11
C ILE A 55 -5.97 -11.15 -13.31
N PHE A 56 -6.03 -9.83 -13.18
CA PHE A 56 -4.88 -8.92 -13.33
C PHE A 56 -4.15 -8.69 -12.01
N ASN A 57 -4.88 -8.73 -10.89
CA ASN A 57 -4.33 -8.55 -9.55
C ASN A 57 -4.02 -9.89 -8.89
N ARG A 58 -2.91 -10.54 -9.27
CA ARG A 58 -2.38 -11.62 -8.40
C ARG A 58 -1.71 -10.97 -7.18
N PRO A 59 -2.13 -11.30 -5.94
CA PRO A 59 -1.39 -10.87 -4.77
C PRO A 59 0.01 -11.51 -4.85
N PHE A 60 1.02 -10.67 -5.04
CA PHE A 60 2.42 -11.08 -4.94
C PHE A 60 2.70 -11.49 -3.48
N PHE A 61 2.52 -12.77 -3.16
CA PHE A 61 3.23 -13.39 -2.05
C PHE A 61 4.67 -13.65 -2.49
N SER A 62 5.45 -12.59 -2.63
CA SER A 62 6.90 -12.70 -2.68
C SER A 62 7.53 -11.50 -1.99
N ALA A 63 7.73 -11.65 -0.67
CA ALA A 63 8.60 -10.80 0.12
C ALA A 63 9.47 -11.69 1.00
N ALA A 64 10.47 -12.31 0.38
CA ALA A 64 11.63 -12.85 1.07
C ALA A 64 12.90 -12.40 0.35
N ALA A 65 13.12 -11.08 0.30
CA ALA A 65 14.44 -10.43 0.17
C ALA A 65 14.27 -8.94 -0.18
N ALA A 66 14.02 -8.08 0.81
CA ALA A 66 14.48 -6.69 0.85
C ALA A 66 13.97 -6.07 2.15
N GLY A 67 14.88 -5.92 3.12
CA GLY A 67 14.61 -5.14 4.33
C GLY A 67 14.48 -3.67 3.98
N VAL A 68 13.28 -3.22 3.65
CA VAL A 68 12.88 -1.81 3.74
C VAL A 68 11.44 -1.78 4.25
N SER A 69 11.29 -1.48 5.53
CA SER A 69 10.00 -1.30 6.18
C SER A 69 9.34 -0.06 5.59
N SER A 70 8.41 -0.25 4.66
CA SER A 70 7.45 0.79 4.28
C SER A 70 6.03 0.30 4.62
N THR A 71 5.64 0.61 5.86
CA THR A 71 4.27 0.47 6.39
C THR A 71 3.20 1.15 5.51
N ILE A 72 3.62 2.02 4.58
CA ILE A 72 2.75 2.75 3.64
C ILE A 72 2.16 1.83 2.56
N GLN A 73 2.79 0.71 2.20
CA GLN A 73 2.24 -0.22 1.19
C GLN A 73 1.20 -1.20 1.78
N MET A 74 1.25 -1.47 3.09
CA MET A 74 0.25 -2.31 3.76
C MET A 74 -1.09 -1.59 4.01
N LEU A 75 -1.08 -0.27 4.25
CA LEU A 75 -2.32 0.49 4.48
C LEU A 75 -3.15 0.74 3.21
N ARG A 76 -2.54 0.77 2.01
CA ARG A 76 -3.31 0.88 0.76
C ARG A 76 -4.04 -0.41 0.41
N CYS A 77 -3.48 -1.58 0.73
CA CYS A 77 -4.15 -2.86 0.51
C CYS A 77 -5.22 -3.17 1.56
N ALA A 78 -5.04 -2.72 2.82
CA ALA A 78 -6.03 -2.96 3.87
C ALA A 78 -7.38 -2.27 3.59
N ASN A 79 -7.37 -1.07 2.98
CA ASN A 79 -8.60 -0.37 2.59
C ASN A 79 -9.22 -0.88 1.28
N ALA A 80 -8.51 -1.71 0.51
CA ALA A 80 -9.04 -2.39 -0.68
C ALA A 80 -9.73 -3.72 -0.35
N MET A 81 -9.54 -4.25 0.88
CA MET A 81 -10.23 -5.46 1.35
C MET A 81 -11.62 -5.20 1.96
N GLY A 82 -12.14 -3.97 1.82
CA GLY A 82 -13.38 -3.51 2.46
C GLY A 82 -14.51 -3.12 1.51
N ILE A 83 -14.43 -3.42 0.22
CA ILE A 83 -15.58 -3.35 -0.69
C ILE A 83 -15.85 -4.79 -1.11
N HIS A 84 -16.98 -5.32 -0.66
CA HIS A 84 -17.47 -6.63 -1.04
C HIS A 84 -17.54 -6.75 -2.57
N SER A 85 -16.51 -7.29 -3.22
CA SER A 85 -16.72 -8.01 -4.47
C SER A 85 -17.65 -9.15 -4.10
N VAL A 86 -18.87 -9.14 -4.64
CA VAL A 86 -19.82 -10.25 -4.46
C VAL A 86 -19.08 -11.53 -4.82
N GLU A 87 -18.93 -12.42 -3.84
CA GLU A 87 -18.09 -13.61 -3.91
C GLU A 87 -18.38 -14.39 -5.22
N GLY A 88 -17.40 -14.40 -6.14
CA GLY A 88 -17.50 -15.10 -7.43
C GLY A 88 -17.78 -14.26 -8.69
N MET A 89 -17.86 -12.92 -8.61
CA MET A 89 -17.93 -12.08 -9.81
C MET A 89 -16.54 -11.96 -10.49
N PRO A 90 -16.43 -12.18 -11.82
CA PRO A 90 -15.14 -12.07 -12.51
C PRO A 90 -14.59 -10.64 -12.53
N GLU A 91 -13.27 -10.44 -12.45
CA GLU A 91 -12.64 -9.11 -12.45
C GLU A 91 -13.02 -8.28 -13.69
N LEU A 92 -13.14 -8.94 -14.85
CA LEU A 92 -13.58 -8.30 -16.10
C LEU A 92 -15.00 -7.70 -16.02
N SER A 93 -15.85 -8.16 -15.09
CA SER A 93 -17.19 -7.62 -14.91
C SER A 93 -17.19 -6.23 -14.24
N GLU A 94 -16.14 -5.91 -13.48
CA GLU A 94 -16.02 -4.65 -12.74
C GLU A 94 -15.41 -3.52 -13.58
N ALA A 95 -14.76 -3.86 -14.70
CA ALA A 95 -14.14 -2.85 -15.56
C ALA A 95 -15.17 -1.90 -16.20
N ASP A 96 -14.81 -0.62 -16.32
CA ASP A 96 -15.64 0.40 -16.96
C ASP A 96 -15.74 0.19 -18.48
N LEU A 97 -14.67 -0.34 -19.08
CA LEU A 97 -14.61 -0.80 -20.47
C LEU A 97 -13.96 -2.18 -20.54
N VAL A 98 -14.56 -3.08 -21.31
CA VAL A 98 -13.94 -4.34 -21.72
C VAL A 98 -14.00 -4.44 -23.24
N VAL A 99 -12.87 -4.74 -23.88
CA VAL A 99 -12.78 -5.02 -25.31
C VAL A 99 -12.23 -6.42 -25.49
N PHE A 100 -13.03 -7.32 -26.06
CA PHE A 100 -12.58 -8.64 -26.52
C PHE A 100 -12.28 -8.57 -28.01
N PHE A 101 -11.15 -9.12 -28.45
CA PHE A 101 -10.79 -9.17 -29.86
C PHE A 101 -9.90 -10.37 -30.17
N GLY A 102 -9.76 -10.72 -31.45
CA GLY A 102 -8.86 -11.78 -31.89
C GLY A 102 -9.54 -12.77 -32.84
N ASP A 103 -8.93 -13.95 -32.99
CA ASP A 103 -9.48 -15.05 -33.79
C ASP A 103 -10.43 -15.88 -32.92
N PHE A 104 -11.71 -15.52 -32.95
CA PHE A 104 -12.74 -16.25 -32.22
C PHE A 104 -13.17 -17.51 -32.93
N ASN A 105 -12.75 -17.73 -34.18
CA ASN A 105 -12.95 -18.96 -34.95
C ASN A 105 -14.41 -19.41 -35.17
N TYR A 106 -15.41 -18.57 -34.87
CA TYR A 106 -16.81 -18.83 -35.28
C TYR A 106 -16.94 -18.81 -36.80
N ARG A 107 -17.80 -19.68 -37.33
CA ARG A 107 -17.94 -19.93 -38.77
C ARG A 107 -19.35 -19.59 -39.25
N LEU A 108 -19.53 -19.67 -40.58
CA LEU A 108 -20.86 -19.66 -41.16
C LEU A 108 -21.45 -21.07 -41.14
N ASP A 109 -22.68 -21.20 -40.64
CA ASP A 109 -23.39 -22.46 -40.52
C ASP A 109 -24.45 -22.63 -41.62
N ASP A 110 -24.78 -23.89 -41.94
CA ASP A 110 -25.81 -24.27 -42.93
C ASP A 110 -25.66 -23.56 -44.30
N ILE A 111 -24.44 -23.35 -44.78
CA ILE A 111 -24.17 -22.75 -46.09
C ILE A 111 -23.05 -23.49 -46.82
N SER A 112 -23.20 -23.72 -48.12
CA SER A 112 -22.14 -24.32 -48.93
C SER A 112 -21.05 -23.30 -49.28
N TYR A 113 -19.88 -23.81 -49.69
CA TYR A 113 -18.78 -22.96 -50.14
C TYR A 113 -19.19 -22.07 -51.33
N ASP A 114 -19.86 -22.65 -52.33
CA ASP A 114 -20.22 -21.94 -53.56
C ASP A 114 -21.29 -20.86 -53.27
N GLU A 115 -22.30 -21.15 -52.45
CA GLU A 115 -23.30 -20.15 -52.02
C GLU A 115 -22.65 -19.00 -51.24
N ALA A 116 -21.74 -19.30 -50.31
CA ALA A 116 -21.02 -18.27 -49.57
C ALA A 116 -20.21 -17.37 -50.51
N ARG A 117 -19.53 -17.95 -51.50
CA ARG A 117 -18.77 -17.20 -52.52
C ARG A 117 -19.68 -16.32 -53.37
N ASP A 118 -20.85 -16.82 -53.75
CA ASP A 118 -21.84 -16.06 -54.52
C ASP A 118 -22.35 -14.85 -53.74
N PHE A 119 -22.76 -15.01 -52.48
CA PHE A 119 -23.19 -13.89 -51.65
C PHE A 119 -22.06 -12.87 -51.40
N ILE A 120 -20.81 -13.32 -51.23
CA ILE A 120 -19.65 -12.43 -51.10
C ILE A 120 -19.46 -11.62 -52.38
N SER A 121 -19.57 -12.26 -53.56
CA SER A 121 -19.40 -11.59 -54.86
C SER A 121 -20.45 -10.49 -55.10
N GLN A 122 -21.67 -10.73 -54.62
CA GLN A 122 -22.79 -9.79 -54.69
C GLN A 122 -22.79 -8.75 -53.56
N ARG A 123 -21.83 -8.84 -52.62
CA ARG A 123 -21.78 -8.04 -51.39
C ARG A 123 -23.05 -8.15 -50.52
N CYS A 124 -23.73 -9.29 -50.61
CA CYS A 124 -24.93 -9.62 -49.84
C CYS A 124 -24.56 -10.11 -48.43
N PHE A 125 -23.88 -9.25 -47.66
CA PHE A 125 -23.36 -9.64 -46.34
C PHE A 125 -24.44 -9.82 -45.27
N ASP A 126 -25.63 -9.24 -45.46
CA ASP A 126 -26.77 -9.44 -44.55
C ASP A 126 -27.16 -10.92 -44.45
N TRP A 127 -27.29 -11.60 -45.59
CA TRP A 127 -27.60 -13.04 -45.65
C TRP A 127 -26.52 -13.90 -45.00
N LEU A 128 -25.25 -13.55 -45.18
CA LEU A 128 -24.15 -14.26 -44.52
C LEU A 128 -24.16 -14.07 -43.00
N ARG A 129 -24.51 -12.86 -42.51
CA ARG A 129 -24.62 -12.61 -41.07
C ARG A 129 -25.70 -13.44 -40.39
N GLU A 130 -26.79 -13.74 -41.08
CA GLU A 130 -27.84 -14.63 -40.55
C GLU A 130 -27.32 -16.06 -40.29
N ARG A 131 -26.22 -16.44 -40.96
CA ARG A 131 -25.55 -17.73 -40.80
C ARG A 131 -24.34 -17.69 -39.87
N ASP A 132 -23.99 -16.53 -39.30
CA ASP A 132 -22.84 -16.37 -38.43
C ASP A 132 -23.08 -16.99 -37.05
N GLN A 133 -22.29 -18.00 -36.70
CA GLN A 133 -22.44 -18.71 -35.42
C GLN A 133 -22.27 -17.78 -34.22
N LEU A 134 -21.36 -16.80 -34.25
CA LEU A 134 -21.15 -15.89 -33.11
C LEU A 134 -22.39 -15.04 -32.86
N LEU A 135 -22.96 -14.44 -33.91
CA LEU A 135 -24.20 -13.66 -33.79
C LEU A 135 -25.36 -14.52 -33.27
N ALA A 136 -25.49 -15.77 -33.72
CA ALA A 136 -26.49 -16.69 -33.22
C ALA A 136 -26.32 -17.01 -31.72
N GLU A 137 -25.10 -17.34 -31.30
CA GLU A 137 -24.78 -17.67 -29.90
C GLU A 137 -24.92 -16.46 -28.96
N MET A 138 -24.54 -15.26 -29.41
CA MET A 138 -24.79 -14.02 -28.66
C MET A 138 -26.28 -13.73 -28.51
N LYS A 139 -27.07 -13.91 -29.58
CA LYS A 139 -28.53 -13.70 -29.54
C LYS A 139 -29.23 -14.72 -28.64
N ALA A 140 -28.72 -15.95 -28.59
CA ALA A 140 -29.20 -16.99 -27.67
C ALA A 140 -28.78 -16.73 -26.21
N GLY A 141 -27.84 -15.81 -25.97
CA GLY A 141 -27.32 -15.50 -24.64
C GLY A 141 -26.27 -16.49 -24.13
N ASN A 142 -25.67 -17.29 -25.02
CA ASN A 142 -24.70 -18.32 -24.66
C ASN A 142 -23.28 -17.77 -24.47
N VAL A 143 -22.94 -16.65 -25.11
CA VAL A 143 -21.60 -16.03 -25.05
C VAL A 143 -21.67 -14.50 -25.06
N PHE A 144 -20.61 -13.86 -24.58
CA PHE A 144 -20.41 -12.41 -24.66
C PHE A 144 -21.59 -11.58 -24.14
N GLN A 145 -22.21 -12.00 -23.05
CA GLN A 145 -23.41 -11.37 -22.50
C GLN A 145 -23.14 -9.90 -22.16
N GLY A 146 -24.03 -9.01 -22.62
CA GLY A 146 -23.90 -7.56 -22.41
C GLY A 146 -22.85 -6.87 -23.29
N MET A 147 -22.12 -7.60 -24.14
CA MET A 147 -21.21 -7.00 -25.12
C MET A 147 -21.94 -6.63 -26.41
N ARG A 148 -21.32 -5.72 -27.17
CA ARG A 148 -21.81 -5.21 -28.44
C ARG A 148 -20.72 -5.37 -29.50
N GLU A 149 -21.15 -5.59 -30.73
CA GLU A 149 -20.31 -5.59 -31.92
C GLU A 149 -20.86 -4.56 -32.93
N ALA A 150 -19.99 -3.91 -33.69
CA ALA A 150 -20.45 -3.09 -34.80
C ALA A 150 -20.97 -3.97 -35.95
N VAL A 151 -21.91 -3.45 -36.72
CA VAL A 151 -22.40 -4.15 -37.92
C VAL A 151 -21.25 -4.38 -38.88
N ILE A 152 -20.96 -5.65 -39.18
CA ILE A 152 -19.92 -6.04 -40.13
C ILE A 152 -20.34 -5.62 -41.54
N ARG A 153 -19.56 -4.77 -42.19
CA ARG A 153 -19.81 -4.29 -43.57
C ARG A 153 -18.73 -4.71 -44.57
N PHE A 154 -17.84 -5.59 -44.14
CA PHE A 154 -16.70 -6.10 -44.91
C PHE A 154 -16.85 -7.61 -45.15
N PRO A 155 -16.20 -8.15 -46.20
CA PRO A 155 -16.30 -9.57 -46.53
C PRO A 155 -15.61 -10.46 -45.47
N PRO A 156 -15.93 -11.76 -45.42
CA PRO A 156 -15.28 -12.72 -44.51
C PRO A 156 -13.75 -12.69 -44.59
N THR A 157 -13.08 -12.71 -43.44
CA THR A 157 -11.63 -12.49 -43.31
C THR A 157 -10.80 -13.77 -43.41
N TYR A 158 -11.46 -14.93 -43.37
CA TYR A 158 -10.88 -16.27 -43.48
C TYR A 158 -11.67 -17.08 -44.52
N LYS A 159 -11.12 -18.07 -45.24
CA LYS A 159 -9.70 -18.43 -45.40
C LYS A 159 -9.21 -17.97 -46.77
N PHE A 160 -8.05 -17.33 -46.80
CA PHE A 160 -7.38 -16.90 -48.01
C PHE A 160 -6.17 -17.77 -48.36
N GLU A 161 -5.79 -17.72 -49.62
CA GLU A 161 -4.46 -18.08 -50.08
C GLU A 161 -3.51 -16.90 -49.88
N ARG A 162 -2.30 -17.21 -49.41
CA ARG A 162 -1.27 -16.19 -49.16
C ARG A 162 -0.79 -15.59 -50.47
N HIS A 163 -0.49 -14.30 -50.44
CA HIS A 163 -0.02 -13.49 -51.57
C HIS A 163 -1.01 -13.36 -52.74
N GLN A 164 -2.27 -13.78 -52.57
CA GLN A 164 -3.35 -13.55 -53.53
C GLN A 164 -4.11 -12.27 -53.18
N VAL A 165 -4.30 -11.40 -54.18
CA VAL A 165 -5.00 -10.12 -54.02
C VAL A 165 -6.50 -10.24 -54.29
N GLY A 166 -7.27 -9.48 -53.52
CA GLY A 166 -8.71 -9.35 -53.69
C GLY A 166 -9.51 -10.60 -53.35
N LEU A 167 -10.80 -10.57 -53.71
CA LEU A 167 -11.78 -11.64 -53.38
C LEU A 167 -11.63 -12.89 -54.24
N ALA A 168 -10.68 -12.93 -55.18
CA ALA A 168 -10.31 -14.15 -55.88
C ALA A 168 -9.44 -15.06 -55.00
N GLY A 169 -8.78 -14.52 -53.98
CA GLY A 169 -7.84 -15.24 -53.13
C GLY A 169 -8.47 -16.10 -52.05
N TYR A 170 -9.79 -16.37 -52.04
CA TYR A 170 -10.36 -17.34 -51.11
C TYR A 170 -9.90 -18.76 -51.43
N ASP A 171 -9.82 -19.60 -50.40
CA ASP A 171 -9.27 -20.97 -50.43
C ASP A 171 -9.80 -21.81 -51.61
N SER A 172 -8.99 -21.98 -52.65
CA SER A 172 -9.29 -22.82 -53.82
C SER A 172 -8.75 -24.25 -53.68
N SER A 173 -8.15 -24.57 -52.52
CA SER A 173 -7.67 -25.91 -52.21
C SER A 173 -8.79 -26.95 -52.21
N GLU A 174 -8.43 -28.24 -52.29
CA GLU A 174 -9.40 -29.35 -52.25
C GLU A 174 -10.31 -29.33 -51.03
N LYS A 175 -9.86 -28.73 -49.92
CA LYS A 175 -10.63 -28.62 -48.67
C LYS A 175 -11.74 -27.57 -48.75
N LYS A 176 -11.69 -26.64 -49.71
CA LYS A 176 -12.64 -25.55 -49.96
C LYS A 176 -13.27 -25.00 -48.67
N ARG A 177 -12.44 -24.44 -47.78
CA ARG A 177 -12.95 -23.92 -46.50
C ARG A 177 -13.93 -22.78 -46.76
N ILE A 178 -15.16 -22.94 -46.25
CA ILE A 178 -16.20 -21.91 -46.33
C ILE A 178 -15.66 -20.61 -45.72
N PRO A 179 -15.76 -19.47 -46.44
CA PRO A 179 -15.35 -18.19 -45.89
C PRO A 179 -16.07 -17.84 -44.59
N ALA A 180 -15.38 -17.29 -43.60
CA ALA A 180 -15.93 -16.95 -42.29
C ALA A 180 -15.35 -15.66 -41.69
N TRP A 181 -16.12 -14.98 -40.84
CA TRP A 181 -15.65 -13.90 -39.98
C TRP A 181 -15.11 -14.46 -38.67
N CYS A 182 -13.91 -15.03 -38.75
CA CYS A 182 -13.20 -15.56 -37.59
C CYS A 182 -12.66 -14.44 -36.69
N ASP A 183 -12.22 -13.33 -37.29
CA ASP A 183 -11.50 -12.24 -36.61
C ASP A 183 -12.49 -11.15 -36.17
N ARG A 184 -12.68 -10.95 -34.86
CA ARG A 184 -13.80 -10.17 -34.30
C ARG A 184 -13.35 -9.17 -33.24
N ILE A 185 -14.16 -8.13 -33.02
CA ILE A 185 -13.91 -7.09 -32.00
C ILE A 185 -15.23 -6.73 -31.33
N LEU A 186 -15.36 -7.11 -30.06
CA LEU A 186 -16.53 -6.92 -29.21
C LEU A 186 -16.18 -6.02 -28.02
N TYR A 187 -17.15 -5.28 -27.51
CA TYR A 187 -16.91 -4.40 -26.37
C TYR A 187 -18.12 -4.26 -25.45
N ARG A 188 -17.85 -3.99 -24.19
CA ARG A 188 -18.80 -3.54 -23.17
C ARG A 188 -18.26 -2.25 -22.59
N ASP A 189 -19.08 -1.21 -22.53
CA ASP A 189 -18.80 0.02 -21.81
C ASP A 189 -19.76 0.17 -20.61
N SER A 190 -19.69 1.30 -19.91
CA SER A 190 -20.56 1.57 -18.76
C SER A 190 -21.95 2.06 -19.15
N ARG A 191 -22.27 2.11 -20.45
CA ARG A 191 -23.55 2.60 -20.94
C ARG A 191 -24.65 1.59 -20.58
N THR A 192 -25.63 2.04 -19.80
CA THR A 192 -26.90 1.33 -19.65
C THR A 192 -27.77 1.56 -20.88
N ALA A 193 -28.64 0.61 -21.21
CA ALA A 193 -29.41 0.61 -22.46
C ALA A 193 -30.29 1.86 -22.71
N THR A 194 -30.42 2.78 -21.74
CA THR A 194 -31.41 3.86 -21.74
C THR A 194 -30.82 5.29 -21.77
N ILE A 195 -29.50 5.49 -21.84
CA ILE A 195 -28.91 6.86 -21.77
C ILE A 195 -27.84 7.09 -22.84
N SER A 196 -27.88 8.26 -23.48
CA SER A 196 -26.99 8.66 -24.59
C SER A 196 -25.80 9.55 -24.17
N SER A 197 -25.64 9.89 -22.89
CA SER A 197 -24.62 10.83 -22.40
C SER A 197 -23.74 10.25 -21.29
N CYS A 198 -22.45 10.55 -21.32
CA CYS A 198 -21.51 10.22 -20.24
C CYS A 198 -21.82 11.01 -18.95
N SER A 199 -21.79 10.34 -17.80
CA SER A 199 -21.96 10.92 -16.45
C SER A 199 -21.09 10.15 -15.45
N LEU A 200 -21.06 10.55 -14.18
CA LEU A 200 -20.39 9.73 -13.16
C LEU A 200 -21.04 8.35 -12.95
N GLU A 201 -22.31 8.18 -13.34
CA GLU A 201 -23.02 6.89 -13.33
C GLU A 201 -22.70 6.02 -14.55
N CYS A 202 -22.34 6.66 -15.68
CA CYS A 202 -21.89 6.01 -16.91
C CYS A 202 -20.44 6.46 -17.24
N PRO A 203 -19.45 6.00 -16.46
CA PRO A 203 -18.10 6.56 -16.45
C PRO A 203 -17.33 6.40 -17.75
N VAL A 204 -17.66 5.41 -18.59
CA VAL A 204 -17.11 5.27 -19.94
C VAL A 204 -18.24 4.99 -20.91
N VAL A 205 -18.28 5.76 -22.00
CA VAL A 205 -19.23 5.60 -23.09
C VAL A 205 -18.47 5.53 -24.41
N SER A 206 -18.67 4.46 -25.16
CA SER A 206 -17.94 4.19 -26.41
C SER A 206 -18.87 4.19 -27.62
N LEU A 207 -18.41 4.81 -28.70
CA LEU A 207 -19.03 4.80 -30.03
C LEU A 207 -18.01 4.23 -31.03
N ILE A 208 -18.45 3.33 -31.91
CA ILE A 208 -17.60 2.84 -33.00
C ILE A 208 -17.71 3.80 -34.17
N SER A 209 -16.59 4.39 -34.59
CA SER A 209 -16.51 5.23 -35.79
C SER A 209 -16.11 4.46 -37.04
N GLN A 210 -15.40 3.33 -36.88
CA GLN A 210 -14.94 2.49 -37.99
C GLN A 210 -14.84 1.04 -37.56
N TYR A 211 -15.28 0.10 -38.42
CA TYR A 211 -15.09 -1.33 -38.24
C TYR A 211 -14.90 -2.01 -39.59
N GLU A 212 -13.67 -2.42 -39.90
CA GLU A 212 -13.25 -2.78 -41.26
C GLU A 212 -12.20 -3.89 -41.28
N ALA A 213 -12.15 -4.63 -42.39
CA ALA A 213 -11.06 -5.55 -42.71
C ALA A 213 -10.09 -4.93 -43.73
N CYS A 214 -8.79 -5.15 -43.52
CA CYS A 214 -7.72 -4.72 -44.41
C CYS A 214 -7.48 -5.78 -45.50
N MET A 215 -8.33 -5.76 -46.54
CA MET A 215 -8.33 -6.78 -47.60
C MET A 215 -7.07 -6.77 -48.47
N ASP A 216 -6.34 -5.65 -48.51
CA ASP A 216 -5.13 -5.47 -49.30
C ASP A 216 -3.90 -6.16 -48.69
N VAL A 217 -3.98 -6.61 -47.43
CA VAL A 217 -2.89 -7.33 -46.76
C VAL A 217 -2.98 -8.83 -47.09
N THR A 218 -1.93 -9.38 -47.69
CA THR A 218 -1.97 -10.73 -48.29
C THR A 218 -1.01 -11.74 -47.66
N ASP A 219 -0.23 -11.36 -46.65
CA ASP A 219 0.82 -12.22 -46.09
C ASP A 219 0.27 -13.43 -45.29
N SER A 220 -0.98 -13.32 -44.84
CA SER A 220 -1.70 -14.33 -44.07
C SER A 220 -2.91 -14.87 -44.83
N ASP A 221 -3.34 -16.07 -44.44
CA ASP A 221 -4.63 -16.65 -44.80
C ASP A 221 -5.81 -16.00 -44.06
N HIS A 222 -5.53 -15.13 -43.09
CA HIS A 222 -6.47 -14.20 -42.47
C HIS A 222 -6.28 -12.78 -42.99
N LYS A 223 -7.29 -11.93 -42.83
CA LYS A 223 -7.23 -10.49 -43.12
C LYS A 223 -7.31 -9.70 -41.81
N PRO A 224 -6.39 -8.73 -41.57
CA PRO A 224 -6.44 -7.93 -40.36
C PRO A 224 -7.76 -7.20 -40.23
N VAL A 225 -8.31 -7.14 -39.02
CA VAL A 225 -9.53 -6.40 -38.69
C VAL A 225 -9.19 -5.25 -37.77
N ARG A 226 -9.74 -4.07 -38.04
CA ARG A 226 -9.56 -2.85 -37.22
C ARG A 226 -10.90 -2.29 -36.78
N CYS A 227 -10.93 -1.80 -35.54
CA CYS A 227 -12.06 -1.05 -34.99
C CYS A 227 -11.54 0.24 -34.36
N ILE A 228 -12.19 1.37 -34.63
CA ILE A 228 -11.88 2.66 -34.00
C ILE A 228 -13.02 3.03 -33.06
N PHE A 229 -12.66 3.27 -31.80
CA PHE A 229 -13.57 3.73 -30.76
C PHE A 229 -13.39 5.24 -30.53
N CYS A 230 -14.49 5.99 -30.59
CA CYS A 230 -14.61 7.31 -30.00
C CYS A 230 -15.16 7.15 -28.59
N MET A 231 -14.38 7.53 -27.59
CA MET A 231 -14.70 7.30 -26.18
C MET A 231 -14.91 8.61 -25.43
N GLU A 232 -16.02 8.71 -24.72
CA GLU A 232 -16.26 9.71 -23.68
C GLU A 232 -15.93 9.09 -22.32
N ILE A 233 -15.08 9.76 -21.54
CA ILE A 233 -14.59 9.28 -20.26
C ILE A 233 -14.91 10.30 -19.18
N ALA A 234 -15.73 9.91 -18.20
CA ALA A 234 -16.04 10.75 -17.06
C ALA A 234 -14.79 10.95 -16.22
N ARG A 235 -14.32 12.19 -16.12
CA ARG A 235 -13.14 12.56 -15.36
C ARG A 235 -13.54 13.41 -14.16
N VAL A 236 -13.02 13.06 -12.99
CA VAL A 236 -13.14 13.88 -11.79
C VAL A 236 -12.13 15.02 -11.86
N ASP A 237 -12.58 16.24 -11.57
CA ASP A 237 -11.69 17.36 -11.32
C ASP A 237 -11.16 17.25 -9.88
N GLU A 238 -9.88 16.91 -9.75
CA GLU A 238 -9.25 16.71 -8.45
C GLU A 238 -9.11 18.00 -7.63
N SER A 239 -9.08 19.17 -8.28
CA SER A 239 -9.01 20.45 -7.58
C SER A 239 -10.36 20.75 -6.94
N VAL A 240 -11.44 20.63 -7.72
CA VAL A 240 -12.81 20.82 -7.23
C VAL A 240 -13.11 19.79 -6.14
N ARG A 241 -12.85 18.50 -6.40
CA ARG A 241 -13.03 17.43 -5.41
C ARG A 241 -12.31 17.73 -4.10
N ARG A 242 -11.08 18.24 -4.15
CA ARG A 242 -10.31 18.60 -2.94
C ARG A 242 -10.93 19.77 -2.18
N GLN A 243 -11.39 20.79 -2.90
CA GLN A 243 -12.05 21.93 -2.29
C GLN A 243 -13.34 21.49 -1.58
N GLU A 244 -14.22 20.79 -2.28
CA GLU A 244 -15.48 20.26 -1.73
C GLU A 244 -15.22 19.35 -0.51
N PHE A 245 -14.19 18.49 -0.59
CA PHE A 245 -13.82 17.64 0.54
C PHE A 245 -13.35 18.45 1.76
N GLY A 246 -12.59 19.53 1.54
CA GLY A 246 -12.17 20.45 2.60
C GLY A 246 -13.36 21.19 3.22
N GLU A 247 -14.30 21.64 2.40
CA GLU A 247 -15.53 22.28 2.86
C GLU A 247 -16.37 21.32 3.71
N ILE A 248 -16.57 20.07 3.26
CA ILE A 248 -17.29 19.04 4.03
C ILE A 248 -16.61 18.75 5.37
N ILE A 249 -15.28 18.62 5.38
CA ILE A 249 -14.54 18.40 6.63
C ILE A 249 -14.74 19.57 7.59
N GLY A 250 -14.65 20.81 7.09
CA GLY A 250 -14.75 22.01 7.92
C GLY A 250 -16.16 22.35 8.38
N SER A 251 -17.20 21.98 7.61
CA SER A 251 -18.59 22.35 7.89
C SER A 251 -19.39 21.25 8.59
N ASN A 252 -18.93 20.01 8.56
CA ASN A 252 -19.65 18.89 9.17
C ASN A 252 -19.25 18.73 10.64
N GLU A 253 -20.15 19.17 11.54
CA GLU A 253 -19.92 19.13 13.00
C GLU A 253 -19.54 17.74 13.51
N LYS A 254 -20.17 16.67 12.98
CA LYS A 254 -19.85 15.30 13.40
C LYS A 254 -18.43 14.91 12.99
N ILE A 255 -18.01 15.26 11.77
CA ILE A 255 -16.63 14.99 11.31
C ILE A 255 -15.64 15.81 12.13
N MET A 256 -15.93 17.08 12.38
CA MET A 256 -15.11 17.95 13.23
C MET A 256 -14.93 17.38 14.63
N LEU A 257 -16.01 16.93 15.29
CA LEU A 257 -15.93 16.30 16.61
C LEU A 257 -15.08 15.02 16.60
N ILE A 258 -15.24 14.18 15.58
CA ILE A 258 -14.41 12.96 15.43
C ILE A 258 -12.95 13.34 15.24
N LEU A 259 -12.65 14.34 14.42
CA LEU A 259 -11.28 14.81 14.20
C LEU A 259 -10.68 15.37 15.48
N GLU A 260 -11.41 16.23 16.20
CA GLU A 260 -10.98 16.77 17.50
C GLU A 260 -10.70 15.67 18.52
N GLU A 261 -11.49 14.59 18.56
CA GLU A 261 -11.23 13.43 19.40
C GLU A 261 -9.95 12.71 18.98
N LEU A 262 -9.75 12.46 17.68
CA LEU A 262 -8.56 11.80 17.13
C LEU A 262 -7.27 12.61 17.30
N PHE A 263 -7.36 13.94 17.41
CA PHE A 263 -6.20 14.81 17.61
C PHE A 263 -5.74 14.90 19.08
N LYS A 264 -6.55 14.41 20.03
CA LYS A 264 -6.16 14.43 21.45
C LYS A 264 -5.01 13.48 21.72
N VAL A 265 -3.97 13.99 22.38
CA VAL A 265 -2.89 13.15 22.92
C VAL A 265 -3.44 12.37 24.11
N PRO A 266 -3.39 11.02 24.10
CA PRO A 266 -3.81 10.20 25.23
C PRO A 266 -3.11 10.63 26.51
N GLU A 267 -3.85 10.67 27.62
CA GLU A 267 -3.26 11.01 28.90
C GLU A 267 -2.24 9.95 29.30
N ALA A 268 -0.99 10.36 29.51
CA ALA A 268 0.08 9.46 29.91
C ALA A 268 0.89 10.05 31.07
N VAL A 269 1.34 9.16 31.96
CA VAL A 269 2.16 9.51 33.12
C VAL A 269 3.50 8.79 33.04
N VAL A 270 4.57 9.54 33.27
CA VAL A 270 5.94 9.05 33.34
C VAL A 270 6.36 8.95 34.81
N SER A 271 6.93 7.81 35.23
CA SER A 271 7.10 7.50 36.66
C SER A 271 8.14 8.33 37.41
N THR A 272 9.10 8.95 36.72
CA THR A 272 10.16 9.77 37.34
C THR A 272 10.67 10.85 36.40
N ASN A 273 11.24 11.90 36.99
CA ASN A 273 11.95 12.97 36.27
C ASN A 273 13.47 12.86 36.43
N ASN A 274 13.94 11.98 37.31
CA ASN A 274 15.35 11.81 37.62
C ASN A 274 15.70 10.32 37.75
N ILE A 275 16.82 9.92 37.15
CA ILE A 275 17.40 8.58 37.25
C ILE A 275 18.88 8.76 37.62
N ILE A 276 19.34 8.01 38.60
CA ILE A 276 20.75 7.94 38.97
C ILE A 276 21.19 6.50 38.72
N LEU A 277 22.22 6.32 37.91
CA LEU A 277 22.80 5.02 37.58
C LEU A 277 24.22 4.93 38.16
N GLN A 278 24.53 3.78 38.73
CA GLN A 278 25.90 3.38 39.07
C GLN A 278 26.45 2.44 37.98
N ASN A 279 27.72 2.04 38.09
CA ASN A 279 28.35 1.19 37.05
C ASN A 279 27.57 -0.11 36.84
N GLN A 280 27.18 -0.36 35.58
CA GLN A 280 26.36 -1.50 35.13
C GLN A 280 24.94 -1.55 35.76
N ASP A 281 24.44 -0.43 36.30
CA ASP A 281 23.12 -0.36 36.89
C ASP A 281 22.01 -0.21 35.85
N THR A 282 20.82 -0.69 36.18
CA THR A 282 19.61 -0.58 35.34
C THR A 282 18.48 0.01 36.16
N SER A 283 17.95 1.13 35.71
CA SER A 283 16.71 1.69 36.24
C SER A 283 15.52 1.39 35.34
N ILE A 284 14.34 1.24 35.92
CA ILE A 284 13.09 1.02 35.17
C ILE A 284 12.27 2.30 35.15
N LEU A 285 12.12 2.85 33.95
CA LEU A 285 11.19 3.92 33.66
C LEU A 285 9.84 3.34 33.25
N ARG A 286 8.74 3.80 33.86
CA ARG A 286 7.39 3.37 33.49
C ARG A 286 6.62 4.50 32.82
N ILE A 287 6.01 4.21 31.67
CA ILE A 287 5.03 5.09 31.03
C ILE A 287 3.68 4.41 31.10
N THR A 288 2.71 5.07 31.72
CA THR A 288 1.33 4.57 31.86
C THR A 288 0.41 5.33 30.92
N ASN A 289 -0.30 4.64 30.03
CA ASN A 289 -1.42 5.22 29.29
C ASN A 289 -2.67 5.19 30.19
N LYS A 290 -3.09 6.37 30.65
CA LYS A 290 -4.30 6.55 31.46
C LYS A 290 -5.57 6.59 30.62
N CYS A 291 -5.45 6.75 29.30
CA CYS A 291 -6.61 6.67 28.43
C CYS A 291 -7.18 5.26 28.45
N GLY A 292 -8.50 5.15 28.64
CA GLY A 292 -9.23 3.87 28.63
C GLY A 292 -9.71 3.44 27.24
N LYS A 293 -9.45 4.25 26.19
CA LYS A 293 -9.95 4.01 24.84
C LYS A 293 -8.85 4.02 23.78
N ASP A 294 -7.97 5.01 23.82
CA ASP A 294 -7.02 5.28 22.74
C ASP A 294 -5.63 4.74 23.04
N LYS A 295 -4.95 4.24 22.00
CA LYS A 295 -3.56 3.83 22.06
C LYS A 295 -2.65 5.05 22.12
N ALA A 296 -1.63 4.98 22.96
CA ALA A 296 -0.56 5.98 23.00
C ALA A 296 0.68 5.45 22.26
N LEU A 297 1.29 6.29 21.46
CA LEU A 297 2.61 6.05 20.88
C LEU A 297 3.62 6.84 21.70
N PHE A 298 4.78 6.24 21.98
CA PHE A 298 5.88 6.96 22.61
C PHE A 298 7.18 6.78 21.86
N ASP A 299 8.05 7.79 21.97
CA ASP A 299 9.44 7.75 21.57
C ASP A 299 10.30 8.51 22.58
N ILE A 300 11.52 8.06 22.81
CA ILE A 300 12.48 8.63 23.74
C ILE A 300 13.69 9.08 22.93
N ILE A 301 14.07 10.34 23.11
CA ILE A 301 15.24 10.93 22.47
C ILE A 301 16.20 11.49 23.52
N CYS A 302 17.49 11.58 23.19
CA CYS A 302 18.48 12.28 23.99
C CYS A 302 18.63 13.71 23.46
N GLU A 303 18.22 14.70 24.24
CA GLU A 303 18.26 16.11 23.84
C GLU A 303 19.65 16.73 24.04
N SER A 304 20.29 16.41 25.18
CA SER A 304 21.60 16.94 25.53
C SER A 304 22.40 16.00 26.43
N GLU A 305 23.72 16.14 26.37
CA GLU A 305 24.69 15.48 27.25
C GLU A 305 25.64 16.50 27.88
N SER A 306 26.10 16.23 29.09
CA SER A 306 27.05 17.06 29.82
C SER A 306 27.94 16.21 30.72
N THR A 307 29.19 16.64 30.90
CA THR A 307 30.06 16.12 31.95
C THR A 307 29.84 16.94 33.21
N VAL A 308 29.68 16.27 34.35
CA VAL A 308 29.52 16.92 35.65
C VAL A 308 30.91 17.27 36.19
N LYS A 309 31.11 18.53 36.59
CA LYS A 309 32.36 19.00 37.18
C LYS A 309 32.44 18.55 38.65
N GLU A 310 33.65 18.52 39.23
CA GLU A 310 33.92 18.07 40.62
C GLU A 310 33.10 18.81 41.70
N ASN A 311 32.53 19.97 41.39
CA ASN A 311 31.63 20.75 42.25
C ASN A 311 30.15 20.30 42.20
N GLY A 312 29.83 19.23 41.48
CA GLY A 312 28.48 18.67 41.32
C GLY A 312 27.61 19.38 40.27
N GLN A 313 28.14 20.39 39.59
CA GLN A 313 27.44 21.19 38.59
C GLN A 313 27.76 20.69 37.17
N ALA A 314 26.73 20.45 36.35
CA ALA A 314 26.90 20.05 34.96
C ALA A 314 27.59 21.17 34.15
N SER A 315 28.51 20.79 33.25
CA SER A 315 29.05 21.70 32.22
C SER A 315 27.98 22.05 31.17
N ASP A 316 28.25 23.04 30.31
CA ASP A 316 27.28 23.49 29.28
C ASP A 316 26.69 22.31 28.49
N HIS A 317 25.36 22.22 28.50
CA HIS A 317 24.60 21.19 27.81
C HIS A 317 24.88 21.25 26.30
N ARG A 318 25.65 20.28 25.78
CA ARG A 318 25.84 20.12 24.35
C ARG A 318 24.61 19.44 23.76
N ALA A 319 23.92 20.14 22.85
CA ALA A 319 22.81 19.56 22.11
C ALA A 319 23.30 18.36 21.30
N ARG A 320 22.62 17.23 21.42
CA ARG A 320 23.03 15.96 20.78
C ARG A 320 22.34 15.69 19.45
N GLY A 321 21.42 16.55 19.00
CA GLY A 321 20.71 16.36 17.72
C GLY A 321 20.06 14.99 17.56
N CYS A 322 19.93 14.48 16.34
CA CYS A 322 19.38 13.14 16.06
C CYS A 322 20.40 11.98 16.21
N PHE A 323 21.54 12.18 16.88
CA PHE A 323 22.64 11.21 16.93
C PHE A 323 22.43 10.04 17.92
N GLY A 324 21.18 9.78 18.35
CA GLY A 324 20.86 8.67 19.25
C GLY A 324 21.36 8.84 20.68
N PHE A 325 21.36 7.76 21.46
CA PHE A 325 21.78 7.75 22.86
C PHE A 325 23.32 7.75 23.01
N PRO A 326 23.87 8.19 24.16
CA PRO A 326 25.29 8.04 24.45
C PRO A 326 25.75 6.59 24.48
N ARG A 327 27.01 6.35 24.15
CA ARG A 327 27.59 4.99 24.13
C ARG A 327 27.54 4.28 25.49
N TRP A 328 27.45 5.04 26.57
CA TRP A 328 27.37 4.52 27.94
C TRP A 328 25.93 4.27 28.39
N LEU A 329 24.92 4.62 27.58
CA LEU A 329 23.52 4.59 27.97
C LEU A 329 22.66 3.83 26.97
N GLU A 330 22.12 2.70 27.41
CA GLU A 330 21.14 1.92 26.67
C GLU A 330 19.72 2.26 27.16
N VAL A 331 18.80 2.50 26.24
CA VAL A 331 17.36 2.71 26.52
C VAL A 331 16.55 1.74 25.68
N ASN A 332 15.84 0.82 26.33
CA ASN A 332 15.11 -0.24 25.63
C ASN A 332 13.75 -0.56 26.30
N PRO A 333 12.62 -0.52 25.55
CA PRO A 333 12.49 0.02 24.20
C PRO A 333 12.57 1.56 24.19
N ALA A 334 13.20 2.12 23.16
CA ALA A 334 13.24 3.57 22.95
C ALA A 334 11.96 4.15 22.32
N SER A 335 11.12 3.31 21.73
CA SER A 335 9.83 3.70 21.15
C SER A 335 8.86 2.52 21.13
N GLY A 336 7.56 2.79 21.17
CA GLY A 336 6.56 1.72 21.11
C GLY A 336 5.13 2.20 21.18
N VAL A 337 4.22 1.23 21.31
CA VAL A 337 2.78 1.42 21.46
C VAL A 337 2.36 1.00 22.87
N ILE A 338 1.53 1.79 23.52
CA ILE A 338 0.94 1.51 24.83
C ILE A 338 -0.57 1.40 24.65
N GLU A 339 -1.10 0.19 24.84
CA GLU A 339 -2.54 -0.06 24.80
C GLU A 339 -3.27 0.73 25.90
N PRO A 340 -4.58 0.98 25.75
CA PRO A 340 -5.37 1.71 26.74
C PRO A 340 -5.28 1.07 28.13
N GLY A 341 -5.07 1.90 29.16
CA GLY A 341 -4.93 1.46 30.55
C GLY A 341 -3.64 0.71 30.90
N ASN A 342 -2.78 0.43 29.91
CA ASN A 342 -1.56 -0.37 30.11
C ASN A 342 -0.35 0.48 30.48
N ILE A 343 0.69 -0.21 30.95
CA ILE A 343 1.99 0.33 31.34
C ILE A 343 3.05 -0.33 30.46
N VAL A 344 3.98 0.46 29.96
CA VAL A 344 5.23 -0.03 29.38
C VAL A 344 6.38 0.23 30.36
N GLU A 345 7.24 -0.77 30.51
CA GLU A 345 8.48 -0.67 31.28
C GLU A 345 9.65 -0.52 30.32
N ILE A 346 10.51 0.46 30.58
CA ILE A 346 11.67 0.79 29.77
C ILE A 346 12.91 0.67 30.65
N SER A 347 13.84 -0.18 30.25
CA SER A 347 15.14 -0.29 30.89
C SER A 347 16.03 0.87 30.44
N VAL A 348 16.55 1.60 31.42
CA VAL A 348 17.57 2.63 31.24
C VAL A 348 18.83 2.09 31.92
N HIS A 349 19.75 1.55 31.11
CA HIS A 349 20.91 0.80 31.57
C HIS A 349 22.22 1.54 31.28
N HIS A 350 23.13 1.53 32.25
CA HIS A 350 24.49 2.00 32.05
C HIS A 350 25.37 0.89 31.47
N GLU A 351 25.86 1.08 30.24
CA GLU A 351 26.75 0.15 29.57
C GLU A 351 28.22 0.54 29.79
N GLU A 352 29.04 -0.39 30.30
CA GLU A 352 30.45 -0.14 30.59
C GLU A 352 31.31 -0.42 29.36
N PHE A 353 31.93 0.62 28.79
CA PHE A 353 32.95 0.45 27.76
C PHE A 353 34.31 0.19 28.40
N GLN A 354 34.78 -1.04 28.34
CA GLN A 354 36.20 -1.32 28.57
C GLN A 354 36.97 -0.90 27.32
N THR A 355 37.63 0.26 27.37
CA THR A 355 38.73 0.52 26.44
C THR A 355 39.79 -0.55 26.68
N LEU A 356 40.03 -1.40 25.68
CA LEU A 356 41.14 -2.36 25.67
C LEU A 356 42.41 -1.63 26.15
N GLU A 357 43.02 -2.11 27.23
CA GLU A 357 44.19 -1.47 27.83
C GLU A 357 45.37 -1.47 26.84
N GLU A 358 45.55 -0.38 26.08
CA GLU A 358 46.81 -0.16 25.37
C GLU A 358 47.85 0.35 26.37
N PHE A 359 48.71 -0.55 26.82
CA PHE A 359 49.91 -0.20 27.57
C PHE A 359 50.99 0.29 26.59
N VAL A 360 51.45 1.53 26.76
CA VAL A 360 52.71 2.01 26.18
C VAL A 360 53.66 2.33 27.35
N ASP A 361 54.83 1.69 27.38
CA ASP A 361 55.90 1.87 28.38
C ASP A 361 55.50 1.67 29.86
N GLY A 362 54.59 0.73 30.15
CA GLY A 362 54.30 0.31 31.53
C GLY A 362 53.57 1.36 32.38
N ILE A 363 53.14 2.47 31.79
CA ILE A 363 52.27 3.46 32.41
C ILE A 363 50.85 3.24 31.85
N PRO A 364 49.84 2.96 32.68
CA PRO A 364 48.46 2.87 32.21
C PRO A 364 48.04 4.23 31.66
N GLN A 365 47.81 4.34 30.35
CA GLN A 365 47.43 5.60 29.72
C GLN A 365 45.92 5.90 29.86
N ASN A 366 45.32 5.61 31.01
CA ASN A 366 43.87 5.82 31.25
C ASN A 366 43.56 6.85 32.35
N TRP A 367 44.50 7.73 32.71
CA TRP A 367 44.20 8.91 33.55
C TRP A 367 43.48 10.04 32.81
N TRP A 368 43.20 9.85 31.52
CA TRP A 368 42.47 10.77 30.66
C TRP A 368 41.25 10.11 30.01
N CYS A 369 40.72 9.02 30.59
CA CYS A 369 39.50 8.42 30.08
C CYS A 369 38.29 9.25 30.53
N GLU A 370 37.57 9.85 29.58
CA GLU A 370 36.30 10.56 29.83
C GLU A 370 35.24 9.67 30.53
N ASP A 371 35.50 8.37 30.65
CA ASP A 371 34.60 7.35 31.22
C ASP A 371 34.69 7.21 32.76
N ALA A 372 35.59 7.93 33.43
CA ALA A 372 35.67 7.95 34.90
C ALA A 372 35.00 9.18 35.56
N ARG A 373 34.24 9.97 34.79
CA ARG A 373 33.57 11.19 35.28
C ARG A 373 32.06 10.99 35.36
N ASP A 374 31.44 11.66 36.31
CA ASP A 374 29.99 11.77 36.37
C ASP A 374 29.46 12.40 35.06
N LYS A 375 28.51 11.73 34.41
CA LYS A 375 27.87 12.19 33.18
C LYS A 375 26.39 12.45 33.43
N GLU A 376 25.84 13.42 32.73
CA GLU A 376 24.42 13.76 32.80
C GLU A 376 23.84 13.88 31.40
N VAL A 377 22.67 13.27 31.18
CA VAL A 377 21.89 13.47 29.96
C VAL A 377 20.46 13.86 30.27
N ILE A 378 19.84 14.58 29.33
CA ILE A 378 18.41 14.88 29.35
C ILE A 378 17.73 14.03 28.28
N LEU A 379 16.94 13.05 28.74
CA LEU A 379 16.04 12.29 27.89
C LEU A 379 14.69 13.02 27.78
N VAL A 380 14.10 13.00 26.59
CA VAL A 380 12.75 13.54 26.34
C VAL A 380 11.87 12.39 25.89
N VAL A 381 10.89 12.05 26.72
CA VAL A 381 9.82 11.11 26.39
C VAL A 381 8.73 11.89 25.69
N ARG A 382 8.47 11.58 24.42
CA ARG A 382 7.36 12.15 23.66
C ARG A 382 6.23 11.13 23.61
N VAL A 383 5.02 11.57 23.90
CA VAL A 383 3.80 10.76 23.81
C VAL A 383 2.84 11.43 22.85
N ARG A 384 2.30 10.66 21.91
CA ARG A 384 1.32 11.12 20.91
C ARG A 384 0.21 10.08 20.71
N GLY A 385 -0.94 10.54 20.24
CA GLY A 385 -2.02 9.66 19.77
C GLY A 385 -1.69 9.03 18.41
N SER A 386 -2.42 8.00 18.03
CA SER A 386 -2.24 7.28 16.76
C SER A 386 -2.49 8.15 15.52
N CYS A 387 -3.38 9.13 15.63
CA CYS A 387 -3.82 9.98 14.52
C CYS A 387 -3.40 11.44 14.66
N THR A 388 -2.70 11.81 15.73
CA THR A 388 -2.31 13.21 16.00
C THR A 388 -0.85 13.49 15.65
N THR A 389 -0.61 14.70 15.14
CA THR A 389 0.73 15.25 14.96
C THR A 389 1.24 15.97 16.21
N GLU A 390 0.36 16.26 17.17
CA GLU A 390 0.75 16.85 18.45
C GLU A 390 1.36 15.79 19.37
N SER A 391 2.27 16.22 20.24
CA SER A 391 2.84 15.35 21.26
C SER A 391 2.99 16.07 22.59
N LYS A 392 2.83 15.34 23.68
CA LYS A 392 3.22 15.77 25.03
C LYS A 392 4.62 15.28 25.30
N SER A 393 5.49 16.18 25.74
CA SER A 393 6.89 15.86 26.04
C SER A 393 7.14 15.89 27.54
N HIS A 394 7.92 14.93 28.04
CA HIS A 394 8.33 14.82 29.43
C HIS A 394 9.84 14.68 29.52
N ARG A 395 10.51 15.53 30.31
CA ARG A 395 11.97 15.56 30.42
C ARG A 395 12.44 14.75 31.63
N ILE A 396 13.43 13.89 31.43
CA ILE A 396 14.04 13.05 32.45
C ILE A 396 15.53 13.31 32.47
N ARG A 397 16.06 13.66 33.64
CA ARG A 397 17.49 13.76 33.86
C ARG A 397 18.05 12.40 34.25
N VAL A 398 19.04 11.90 33.51
CA VAL A 398 19.75 10.67 33.85
C VAL A 398 21.19 11.02 34.18
N ARG A 399 21.62 10.70 35.40
CA ARG A 399 22.98 10.95 35.88
C ARG A 399 23.68 9.63 36.13
N HIS A 400 24.84 9.44 35.53
CA HIS A 400 25.79 8.41 35.90
C HIS A 400 26.70 8.96 37.00
N SER A 401 26.77 8.24 38.13
CA SER A 401 27.69 8.55 39.22
C SER A 401 28.77 7.47 39.33
N PHE A 402 30.01 7.84 39.06
CA PHE A 402 31.13 6.91 39.07
C PHE A 402 31.48 6.54 40.53
N SER A 403 31.42 5.25 40.86
CA SER A 403 31.84 4.74 42.17
C SER A 403 33.13 3.94 42.03
N ALA A 404 34.26 4.53 42.43
CA ALA A 404 35.52 3.81 42.50
C ALA A 404 35.41 2.71 43.57
N LYS A 405 35.33 1.43 43.16
CA LYS A 405 35.43 0.31 44.12
C LYS A 405 36.77 0.41 44.86
N SER A 406 36.72 0.64 46.18
CA SER A 406 37.90 0.60 47.04
C SER A 406 38.48 -0.81 47.08
N MET A 407 39.62 -1.04 46.43
CA MET A 407 40.46 -2.23 46.66
C MET A 407 41.12 -2.10 48.05
N PRO A 408 40.97 -3.06 48.98
CA PRO A 408 41.62 -2.96 50.27
C PRO A 408 43.12 -3.24 50.15
N MET A 409 43.96 -2.22 50.34
CA MET A 409 45.38 -2.41 50.67
C MET A 409 45.49 -2.56 52.19
N GLU A 410 45.68 -3.79 52.68
CA GLU A 410 46.06 -4.01 54.08
C GLU A 410 47.54 -3.62 54.30
N ARG A 411 47.76 -2.53 55.04
CA ARG A 411 49.00 -2.26 55.78
C ARG A 411 48.86 -2.81 57.21
N LYS A 412 49.92 -3.48 57.69
CA LYS A 412 50.01 -4.14 59.00
C LYS A 412 49.85 -3.20 60.22
N SER A 413 49.09 -3.70 61.20
CA SER A 413 49.19 -3.60 62.67
C SER A 413 49.29 -2.22 63.37
N ASN A 414 48.33 -1.88 64.25
CA ASN A 414 48.36 -2.18 65.69
C ASN A 414 47.16 -1.58 66.48
N LYS A 415 46.56 -2.45 67.33
CA LYS A 415 45.89 -2.23 68.64
C LYS A 415 44.77 -1.18 68.83
N SER A 416 43.60 -1.72 69.18
CA SER A 416 42.85 -1.60 70.47
C SER A 416 41.41 -1.08 70.40
N SER A 417 40.51 -1.91 70.99
CA SER A 417 39.20 -1.68 71.64
C SER A 417 38.15 -0.81 70.92
N SER A 418 36.84 -1.07 70.93
CA SER A 418 35.95 -2.14 71.38
C SER A 418 34.53 -1.59 71.15
N VAL A 419 33.54 -2.48 70.93
CA VAL A 419 32.10 -2.28 71.19
C VAL A 419 31.22 -1.66 70.07
N GLN A 420 30.38 -2.56 69.54
CA GLN A 420 28.97 -2.49 69.12
C GLN A 420 28.46 -1.39 68.16
N ALA A 421 27.84 -1.84 67.06
CA ALA A 421 26.67 -1.19 66.50
C ALA A 421 25.62 -2.24 66.10
N ASN A 422 24.43 -2.05 66.65
CA ASN A 422 23.23 -2.86 66.47
C ASN A 422 22.65 -2.70 65.06
N VAL A 423 22.13 -3.82 64.55
CA VAL A 423 21.15 -3.90 63.47
C VAL A 423 19.81 -3.34 63.98
N LEU A 424 19.17 -2.45 63.21
CA LEU A 424 17.71 -2.28 63.27
C LEU A 424 17.14 -2.04 61.87
N HIS A 425 16.05 -2.77 61.63
CA HIS A 425 15.34 -2.94 60.37
C HIS A 425 14.12 -2.00 60.29
N ARG A 426 13.61 -1.81 59.07
CA ARG A 426 12.32 -1.21 58.66
C ARG A 426 11.23 -1.19 59.74
N SER A 427 10.66 -0.02 60.01
CA SER A 427 9.27 0.39 59.66
C SER A 427 8.97 1.78 60.25
N ASP A 428 7.91 2.40 59.70
CA ASP A 428 7.21 3.60 60.16
C ASP A 428 7.68 4.98 59.63
N PHE A 429 6.96 5.54 58.65
CA PHE A 429 5.81 6.42 58.94
C PHE A 429 5.05 6.83 57.66
N GLN A 430 3.73 6.94 57.81
CA GLN A 430 2.73 7.30 56.80
C GLN A 430 2.58 8.82 56.57
N ARG A 431 2.08 9.14 55.36
CA ARG A 431 1.15 10.23 54.97
C ARG A 431 1.38 11.65 55.49
N LEU A 432 1.68 12.55 54.55
CA LEU A 432 1.18 13.93 54.52
C LEU A 432 0.77 14.28 53.08
N SER A 433 -0.48 14.73 52.92
CA SER A 433 -1.03 15.33 51.70
C SER A 433 -1.03 16.86 51.79
N CYS A 434 -1.10 17.49 50.61
CA CYS A 434 -1.45 18.90 50.32
C CYS A 434 -0.32 19.94 50.20
N SER A 435 -0.09 20.40 48.97
CA SER A 435 0.25 21.78 48.55
C SER A 435 0.23 21.80 47.02
N THR A 436 -0.90 22.09 46.35
CA THR A 436 -1.24 23.40 45.76
C THR A 436 -0.19 23.92 44.76
N ASP A 437 -0.37 23.60 43.47
CA ASP A 437 0.33 24.29 42.38
C ASP A 437 -0.47 25.53 41.95
N MET A 438 0.17 26.68 42.15
CA MET A 438 -0.27 28.00 41.74
C MET A 438 -0.01 28.18 40.25
N VAL A 439 -1.03 27.98 39.40
CA VAL A 439 -0.97 28.37 37.98
C VAL A 439 -2.27 29.07 37.59
N ASP A 440 -2.53 30.23 38.20
CA ASP A 440 -3.63 31.12 37.76
C ASP A 440 -3.28 32.62 37.83
N GLN A 441 -1.99 32.95 37.91
CA GLN A 441 -1.53 34.33 37.80
C GLN A 441 -0.31 34.40 36.90
N LEU A 442 -0.55 34.50 35.58
CA LEU A 442 0.37 35.12 34.60
C LEU A 442 -0.21 35.21 33.17
N ARG A 443 -1.54 35.04 33.00
CA ARG A 443 -2.24 35.55 31.81
C ARG A 443 -2.65 36.99 32.06
N ASN A 444 -1.70 37.91 31.97
CA ASN A 444 -1.88 39.30 31.60
C ASN A 444 -0.49 39.95 31.52
N LEU A 445 -0.31 40.85 30.56
CA LEU A 445 0.91 41.60 30.19
C LEU A 445 1.80 40.80 29.21
N HIS A 446 2.07 41.19 27.96
CA HIS A 446 1.73 42.35 27.16
C HIS A 446 2.02 42.00 25.68
N SER A 447 1.13 42.35 24.76
CA SER A 447 1.54 42.89 23.45
C SER A 447 1.76 44.40 23.61
N PRO A 448 2.67 44.96 22.81
CA PRO A 448 2.35 46.04 21.89
C PRO A 448 1.91 45.47 20.54
#